data_AF-A0A8J1W233-F1
#
_entry.id   AF-A0A8J1W233-F1
#
_cell.length_a   1.000
_cell.length_b   1.000
_cell.length_c   1.000
_cell.angle_alpha   90.00
_cell.angle_beta   90.00
_cell.angle_gamma   90.00
#
_symmetry.space_group_name_H-M   'P 1'
#
loop_
_entity.id
_entity.type
_entity.pdbx_description
1 polymer ?
#
loop_
_entity_poly.entity_id
_entity_poly.type
_entity_poly.pdbx_seq_one_letter_code
_entity_poly.pdbx_strand_id
1 'polypeptide(L)'
;MITLGPGAKTCTPCPPGTAANSTLNVCALCPIGYFSADGGKTSVDGRCTACPVDTVSIPDRTECRKCGPGSMAIDEQCMRCPAGYVSTGGADCTECPAGEQPDPKGEKCMPCQMGFFKGDGDKECRPCQGLTISLQYGAKTCDTCPDGKQPSVGNKACVDCNPGAAGLKGACATCPDG
;
A
#
# COMPACT_ATOMS: atom_id res chain seq x y z
N MET A 1 21.18 11.85 31.36
CA MET A 1 22.30 12.80 31.53
C MET A 1 23.59 12.01 31.76
N ILE A 2 24.76 12.56 31.44
CA ILE A 2 26.07 11.90 31.58
C ILE A 2 27.00 12.64 32.54
N THR A 3 27.99 11.93 33.09
CA THR A 3 29.09 12.50 33.88
C THR A 3 30.41 12.44 33.10
N LEU A 4 31.16 13.54 33.08
CA LEU A 4 32.41 13.67 32.31
C LEU A 4 33.65 13.30 33.16
N GLY A 5 33.65 12.08 33.72
CA GLY A 5 34.80 11.51 34.44
C GLY A 5 34.70 11.50 35.97
N PRO A 6 35.67 10.85 36.65
CA PRO A 6 35.65 10.67 38.10
C PRO A 6 35.80 12.02 38.84
N GLY A 7 34.78 12.38 39.64
CA GLY A 7 34.75 13.63 40.42
C GLY A 7 33.81 14.72 39.88
N ALA A 8 33.09 14.47 38.78
CA ALA A 8 32.11 15.42 38.25
C ALA A 8 30.94 15.65 39.24
N LYS A 9 30.71 16.91 39.63
CA LYS A 9 29.60 17.33 40.53
C LYS A 9 28.32 17.70 39.78
N THR A 10 28.37 17.74 38.45
CA THR A 10 27.27 18.15 37.59
C THR A 10 27.07 17.13 36.47
N CYS A 11 25.81 16.94 36.08
CA CYS A 11 25.45 16.06 34.98
C CYS A 11 25.17 16.89 33.72
N THR A 12 25.73 16.47 32.59
CA THR A 12 25.48 17.10 31.30
C THR A 12 24.28 16.42 30.63
N PRO A 13 23.25 17.16 30.19
CA PRO A 13 22.15 16.57 29.46
C PRO A 13 22.60 16.07 28.09
N CYS A 14 22.01 14.96 27.65
CA CYS A 14 22.24 14.48 26.30
C CYS A 14 21.46 15.33 25.28
N PRO A 15 21.95 15.46 24.04
CA PRO A 15 21.18 16.07 22.97
C PRO A 15 19.98 15.19 22.57
N PRO A 16 18.94 15.77 21.94
CA PRO A 16 17.87 15.00 21.31
C PRO A 16 18.41 13.90 20.39
N GLY A 17 17.67 12.81 20.26
CA GLY A 17 18.08 11.62 19.52
C GLY A 17 18.99 10.66 20.28
N THR A 18 19.47 11.07 21.46
CA THR A 18 20.42 10.28 22.26
C THR A 18 19.94 10.12 23.70
N ALA A 19 20.46 9.10 24.39
CA ALA A 19 20.24 8.88 25.80
C ALA A 19 21.54 8.45 26.48
N ALA A 20 21.60 8.60 27.80
CA ALA A 20 22.77 8.14 28.54
C ALA A 20 22.85 6.60 28.44
N ASN A 21 24.04 6.09 28.14
CA ASN A 21 24.26 4.65 28.11
C ASN A 21 24.22 4.05 29.53
N SER A 22 24.34 2.73 29.65
CA SER A 22 24.27 2.02 30.96
C SER A 22 25.33 2.47 31.98
N THR A 23 26.46 3.01 31.51
CA THR A 23 27.54 3.54 32.37
C THR A 23 27.43 5.04 32.64
N LEU A 24 26.37 5.71 32.15
CA LEU A 24 26.06 7.13 32.37
C LEU A 24 27.22 8.10 32.06
N ASN A 25 28.08 7.74 31.11
CA ASN A 25 29.28 8.52 30.76
C ASN A 25 29.32 8.93 29.28
N VAL A 26 28.45 8.36 28.44
CA VAL A 26 28.32 8.74 27.03
C VAL A 26 26.85 8.80 26.62
N CYS A 27 26.54 9.78 25.76
CA CYS A 27 25.24 9.88 25.11
C CYS A 27 25.27 8.98 23.87
N ALA A 28 24.56 7.86 23.94
CA ALA A 28 24.42 6.92 22.84
C ALA A 28 23.20 7.29 22.00
N LEU A 29 23.31 7.16 20.67
CA LEU A 29 22.17 7.28 19.77
C LEU A 29 21.11 6.24 20.12
N CYS A 30 19.84 6.64 20.09
CA CYS A 30 18.76 5.69 20.32
C CYS A 30 18.75 4.57 19.28
N PRO A 31 18.48 3.32 19.69
CA PRO A 31 18.34 2.21 18.76
C PRO A 31 17.17 2.45 17.81
N ILE A 32 17.18 1.74 16.68
CA ILE A 32 16.07 1.74 15.72
C ILE A 32 14.78 1.34 16.46
N GLY A 33 13.69 2.04 16.16
CA GLY A 33 12.40 1.89 16.87
C GLY A 33 12.30 2.60 18.21
N TYR A 34 13.31 3.39 18.58
CA TYR A 34 13.28 4.24 19.77
C TYR A 34 13.59 5.69 19.41
N PHE A 35 13.11 6.60 20.24
CA PHE A 35 13.32 8.03 20.09
C PHE A 35 13.62 8.72 21.43
N SER A 36 14.16 9.93 21.36
CA SER A 36 14.29 10.81 22.50
C SER A 36 14.24 12.27 22.08
N ALA A 37 13.12 12.95 22.37
CA ALA A 37 12.94 14.36 21.99
C ALA A 37 13.81 15.33 22.81
N ASP A 38 14.20 14.93 24.02
CA ASP A 38 14.81 15.82 25.00
C ASP A 38 16.16 15.32 25.55
N GLY A 39 16.70 14.23 24.98
CA GLY A 39 17.94 13.61 25.43
C GLY A 39 17.78 12.71 26.65
N GLY A 40 16.59 12.12 26.83
CA GLY A 40 16.24 11.21 27.90
C GLY A 40 16.01 11.93 29.23
N LYS A 41 15.50 13.17 29.20
CA LYS A 41 15.24 13.93 30.44
C LYS A 41 13.87 13.57 31.03
N THR A 42 12.88 13.33 30.19
CA THR A 42 11.50 12.98 30.57
C THR A 42 11.25 11.48 30.61
N SER A 43 12.18 10.67 30.08
CA SER A 43 12.11 9.21 30.19
C SER A 43 12.35 8.76 31.64
N VAL A 44 11.53 7.84 32.14
CA VAL A 44 11.55 7.36 33.54
C VAL A 44 12.94 6.83 33.95
N ASP A 45 13.69 6.25 33.01
CA ASP A 45 15.03 5.66 33.26
C ASP A 45 16.19 6.45 32.65
N GLY A 46 15.94 7.65 32.10
CA GLY A 46 16.96 8.37 31.35
C GLY A 46 17.33 7.74 29.99
N ARG A 47 16.46 6.89 29.46
CA ARG A 47 16.62 6.02 28.28
C ARG A 47 15.73 6.45 27.12
N CYS A 48 15.99 5.93 25.94
CA CYS A 48 15.13 6.16 24.79
C CYS A 48 13.75 5.53 24.98
N THR A 49 12.72 6.18 24.44
CA THR A 49 11.34 5.73 24.48
C THR A 49 11.03 4.95 23.22
N ALA A 50 10.34 3.81 23.32
CA ALA A 50 9.92 3.04 22.16
C ALA A 50 8.94 3.84 21.30
N CYS A 51 9.01 3.67 19.99
CA CYS A 51 8.01 4.23 19.10
C CYS A 51 6.65 3.55 19.36
N PRO A 52 5.55 4.33 19.39
CA PRO A 52 4.22 3.76 19.37
C PRO A 52 4.04 2.84 18.16
N VAL A 53 3.10 1.90 18.27
CA VAL A 53 2.67 1.09 17.12
C VAL A 53 2.36 2.00 15.92
N ASP A 54 2.64 1.51 14.72
CA ASP A 54 2.32 2.18 13.45
C ASP A 54 3.16 3.42 13.16
N THR A 55 4.23 3.61 13.93
CA THR A 55 5.18 4.69 13.74
C THR A 55 6.59 4.15 13.64
N VAL A 56 7.43 4.88 12.95
CA VAL A 56 8.85 4.57 12.79
C VAL A 56 9.69 5.69 13.35
N SER A 57 10.78 5.34 14.02
CA SER A 57 11.73 6.33 14.50
C SER A 57 12.40 7.03 13.31
N ILE A 58 12.40 8.36 13.29
CA ILE A 58 13.04 9.12 12.21
C ILE A 58 14.57 8.99 12.27
N PRO A 59 15.32 9.31 11.19
CA PRO A 59 16.76 9.05 11.14
C PRO A 59 17.59 9.67 12.28
N ASP A 60 17.20 10.84 12.77
CA ASP A 60 17.87 11.52 13.89
C ASP A 60 17.39 11.05 15.28
N ARG A 61 16.43 10.13 15.33
CA ARG A 61 15.84 9.53 16.53
C ARG A 61 15.22 10.53 17.51
N THR A 62 14.86 11.73 17.06
CA THR A 62 14.27 12.75 17.94
C THR A 62 12.77 12.56 18.15
N GLU A 63 12.10 11.90 17.21
CA GLU A 63 10.66 11.62 17.25
C GLU A 63 10.31 10.32 16.50
N CYS A 64 9.05 9.91 16.62
CA CYS A 64 8.47 8.87 15.79
C CYS A 64 7.46 9.49 14.83
N ARG A 65 7.45 8.97 13.61
CA ARG A 65 6.61 9.45 12.52
C ARG A 65 5.71 8.33 12.03
N LYS A 66 4.45 8.63 11.74
CA LYS A 66 3.58 7.72 10.99
C LYS A 66 4.03 7.60 9.54
N CYS A 67 3.91 6.40 8.99
CA CYS A 67 4.11 6.21 7.56
C CYS A 67 3.05 6.98 6.77
N GLY A 68 3.49 7.54 5.64
CA GLY A 68 2.59 8.23 4.73
C GLY A 68 1.61 7.28 4.05
N PRO A 69 0.58 7.81 3.38
CA PRO A 69 -0.33 7.02 2.55
C PRO A 69 0.42 6.09 1.58
N GLY A 70 -0.17 4.92 1.32
CA GLY A 70 0.43 3.86 0.52
C GLY A 70 1.56 3.08 1.19
N SER A 71 1.86 3.37 2.45
CA SER A 71 2.90 2.68 3.21
C SER A 71 2.43 2.29 4.61
N MET A 72 3.01 1.20 5.12
CA MET A 72 2.82 0.70 6.48
C MET A 72 4.14 0.69 7.25
N ALA A 73 4.07 0.78 8.58
CA ALA A 73 5.22 0.61 9.45
C ALA A 73 5.48 -0.88 9.69
N ILE A 74 6.61 -1.39 9.20
CA ILE A 74 7.02 -2.78 9.39
C ILE A 74 8.54 -2.82 9.58
N ASP A 75 9.01 -3.57 10.58
CA ASP A 75 10.41 -3.63 10.99
C ASP A 75 11.05 -2.23 11.14
N GLU A 76 10.31 -1.32 11.77
CA GLU A 76 10.74 0.06 12.05
C GLU A 76 11.07 0.89 10.78
N GLN A 77 10.49 0.51 9.65
CA GLN A 77 10.62 1.17 8.36
C GLN A 77 9.26 1.37 7.71
N CYS A 78 9.13 2.45 6.94
CA CYS A 78 7.96 2.64 6.10
C CYS A 78 8.15 1.87 4.80
N MET A 79 7.45 0.75 4.69
CA MET A 79 7.42 -0.05 3.46
C MET A 79 6.13 0.22 2.71
N ARG A 80 6.21 0.27 1.38
CA ARG A 80 5.00 0.38 0.55
C ARG A 80 4.13 -0.84 0.70
N CYS A 81 2.82 -0.64 0.62
CA CYS A 81 1.88 -1.74 0.58
C CYS A 81 2.16 -2.67 -0.60
N PRO A 82 2.00 -3.99 -0.42
CA PRO A 82 2.12 -4.95 -1.51
C PRO A 82 1.05 -4.72 -2.58
N ALA A 83 1.28 -5.26 -3.78
CA ALA A 83 0.33 -5.16 -4.88
C ALA A 83 -1.05 -5.69 -4.48
N GLY A 84 -2.10 -4.94 -4.83
CA GLY A 84 -3.47 -5.23 -4.43
C GLY A 84 -3.91 -4.64 -3.09
N TYR A 85 -3.03 -3.95 -2.37
CA TYR A 85 -3.36 -3.35 -1.07
C TYR A 85 -3.15 -1.83 -1.05
N VAL A 86 -3.86 -1.16 -0.14
CA VAL A 86 -3.80 0.27 0.08
C VAL A 86 -3.62 0.61 1.56
N SER A 87 -3.08 1.78 1.86
CA SER A 87 -3.07 2.32 3.22
C SER A 87 -3.30 3.83 3.21
N THR A 88 -4.08 4.32 4.16
CA THR A 88 -4.28 5.77 4.38
C THR A 88 -3.18 6.38 5.27
N GLY A 89 -2.16 5.59 5.63
CA GLY A 89 -1.06 5.98 6.51
C GLY A 89 -1.27 5.42 7.92
N GLY A 90 -0.54 4.35 8.26
CA GLY A 90 -0.67 3.69 9.56
C GLY A 90 -0.03 2.30 9.63
N ALA A 91 -0.68 1.42 10.39
CA ALA A 91 -0.23 0.06 10.76
C ALA A 91 -0.19 -0.90 9.59
N ASP A 92 -1.24 -0.82 8.77
CA ASP A 92 -1.70 -1.96 7.97
C ASP A 92 -2.05 -1.54 6.55
N CYS A 93 -1.95 -2.54 5.68
CA CYS A 93 -2.36 -2.48 4.30
C CYS A 93 -3.66 -3.28 4.15
N THR A 94 -4.69 -2.63 3.60
CA THR A 94 -6.00 -3.23 3.37
C THR A 94 -6.10 -3.68 1.92
N GLU A 95 -6.54 -4.91 1.69
CA GLU A 95 -6.73 -5.43 0.32
C GLU A 95 -7.85 -4.68 -0.39
N CYS A 96 -7.62 -4.32 -1.65
CA CYS A 96 -8.68 -3.81 -2.49
C CYS A 96 -9.67 -4.92 -2.85
N PRO A 97 -10.98 -4.67 -2.73
CA PRO A 97 -12.00 -5.67 -2.98
C PRO A 97 -12.01 -6.14 -4.46
N ALA A 98 -12.74 -7.20 -4.76
CA ALA A 98 -13.00 -7.59 -6.14
C ALA A 98 -13.63 -6.42 -6.92
N GLY A 99 -13.17 -6.23 -8.15
CA GLY A 99 -13.51 -5.08 -8.99
C GLY A 99 -12.63 -3.85 -8.76
N GLU A 100 -11.77 -3.79 -7.74
CA GLU A 100 -10.95 -2.60 -7.49
C GLU A 100 -9.46 -2.91 -7.32
N GLN A 101 -8.60 -2.05 -7.83
CA GLN A 101 -7.14 -2.15 -7.66
C GLN A 101 -6.59 -0.89 -6.98
N PRO A 102 -5.43 -0.97 -6.32
CA PRO A 102 -4.76 0.22 -5.78
C PRO A 102 -4.48 1.25 -6.87
N ASP A 103 -4.56 2.52 -6.52
CA ASP A 103 -4.02 3.58 -7.36
C ASP A 103 -2.48 3.50 -7.44
N PRO A 104 -1.83 4.21 -8.38
CA PRO A 104 -0.38 4.15 -8.53
C PRO A 104 0.41 4.55 -7.27
N LYS A 105 -0.25 5.22 -6.31
CA LYS A 105 0.34 5.61 -5.03
C LYS A 105 0.05 4.62 -3.91
N GLY A 106 -0.90 3.68 -4.07
CA GLY A 106 -1.33 2.74 -3.04
C GLY A 106 -2.21 3.38 -1.94
N GLU A 107 -2.80 4.54 -2.20
CA GLU A 107 -3.53 5.32 -1.19
C GLU A 107 -5.01 4.95 -1.12
N LYS A 108 -5.56 4.52 -2.26
CA LYS A 108 -6.99 4.22 -2.41
C LYS A 108 -7.22 3.15 -3.46
N CYS A 109 -8.31 2.42 -3.29
CA CYS A 109 -8.79 1.47 -4.29
C CYS A 109 -9.57 2.22 -5.36
N MET A 110 -9.30 1.89 -6.62
CA MET A 110 -9.97 2.45 -7.79
C MET A 110 -10.63 1.32 -8.57
N PRO A 111 -11.84 1.54 -9.09
CA PRO A 111 -12.53 0.52 -9.86
C PRO A 111 -11.75 0.17 -11.14
N CYS A 112 -11.77 -1.11 -11.49
CA CYS A 112 -11.29 -1.57 -12.78
C CYS A 112 -11.99 -0.79 -13.89
N GLN A 113 -11.21 -0.35 -14.87
CA GLN A 113 -11.74 0.34 -16.04
C GLN A 113 -12.57 -0.64 -16.89
N MET A 114 -13.47 -0.11 -17.73
CA MET A 114 -14.19 -0.93 -18.71
C MET A 114 -13.22 -1.72 -19.59
N GLY A 115 -13.58 -2.97 -19.87
CA GLY A 115 -12.74 -3.97 -20.53
C GLY A 115 -11.75 -4.68 -19.61
N PHE A 116 -11.72 -4.34 -18.32
CA PHE A 116 -10.93 -5.01 -17.29
C PHE A 116 -11.85 -5.53 -16.18
N PHE A 117 -11.35 -6.50 -15.43
CA PHE A 117 -12.00 -7.07 -14.26
C PHE A 117 -10.96 -7.44 -13.19
N LYS A 118 -11.41 -7.63 -11.96
CA LYS A 118 -10.61 -8.23 -10.88
C LYS A 118 -11.50 -9.16 -10.06
N GLY A 119 -11.21 -10.46 -10.11
CA GLY A 119 -11.93 -11.46 -9.33
C GLY A 119 -11.52 -11.45 -7.85
N ASP A 120 -12.16 -12.33 -7.07
CA ASP A 120 -11.72 -12.62 -5.72
C ASP A 120 -10.34 -13.29 -5.75
N GLY A 121 -9.39 -12.77 -4.96
CA GLY A 121 -8.01 -13.26 -4.90
C GLY A 121 -7.05 -12.69 -5.93
N ASP A 122 -7.53 -11.99 -6.97
CA ASP A 122 -6.69 -11.22 -7.87
C ASP A 122 -6.15 -9.96 -7.17
N LYS A 123 -4.91 -9.56 -7.50
CA LYS A 123 -4.24 -8.39 -6.91
C LYS A 123 -4.33 -7.13 -7.77
N GLU A 124 -4.76 -7.25 -9.02
CA GLU A 124 -4.83 -6.15 -9.97
C GLU A 124 -5.93 -6.38 -11.00
N CYS A 125 -6.33 -5.32 -11.70
CA CYS A 125 -7.30 -5.42 -12.78
C CYS A 125 -6.64 -6.02 -14.03
N ARG A 126 -7.21 -7.11 -14.54
CA ARG A 126 -6.75 -7.80 -15.75
C ARG A 126 -7.70 -7.53 -16.90
N PRO A 127 -7.20 -7.47 -18.15
CA PRO A 127 -8.07 -7.29 -19.30
C PRO A 127 -8.98 -8.52 -19.46
N CYS A 128 -10.22 -8.30 -19.89
CA CYS A 128 -11.04 -9.38 -20.41
C CYS A 128 -10.34 -10.01 -21.62
N GLN A 129 -10.35 -11.34 -21.70
CA GLN A 129 -9.68 -12.09 -22.77
C GLN A 129 -10.70 -12.81 -23.65
N GLY A 130 -10.29 -13.13 -24.88
CA GLY A 130 -11.12 -13.84 -25.83
C GLY A 130 -12.39 -13.07 -26.19
N LEU A 131 -13.55 -13.72 -26.08
CA LEU A 131 -14.84 -13.20 -26.50
C LEU A 131 -15.66 -12.58 -25.35
N THR A 132 -14.96 -12.13 -24.31
CA THR A 132 -15.57 -11.60 -23.09
C THR A 132 -15.31 -10.11 -22.95
N ILE A 133 -16.19 -9.44 -22.22
CA ILE A 133 -16.25 -7.99 -22.07
C ILE A 133 -16.53 -7.58 -20.63
N SER A 134 -16.24 -6.32 -20.34
CA SER A 134 -16.65 -5.65 -19.10
C SER A 134 -17.19 -4.26 -19.47
N LEU A 135 -18.48 -4.05 -19.28
CA LEU A 135 -19.18 -2.81 -19.68
C LEU A 135 -19.23 -1.77 -18.58
N GLN A 136 -18.75 -2.09 -17.38
CA GLN A 136 -18.90 -1.22 -16.21
C GLN A 136 -17.59 -1.11 -15.46
N TYR A 137 -17.40 0.05 -14.83
CA TYR A 137 -16.35 0.22 -13.85
C TYR A 137 -16.55 -0.76 -12.70
N GLY A 138 -15.48 -1.34 -12.21
CA GLY A 138 -15.55 -2.22 -11.04
C GLY A 138 -15.99 -3.64 -11.35
N ALA A 139 -15.88 -4.09 -12.60
CA ALA A 139 -16.27 -5.45 -12.95
C ALA A 139 -15.45 -6.50 -12.20
N LYS A 140 -16.14 -7.52 -11.68
CA LYS A 140 -15.53 -8.64 -10.94
C LYS A 140 -15.27 -9.85 -11.82
N THR A 141 -15.94 -9.92 -12.96
CA THR A 141 -15.86 -10.97 -13.96
C THR A 141 -16.00 -10.34 -15.34
N CYS A 142 -15.69 -11.11 -16.38
CA CYS A 142 -16.01 -10.73 -17.75
C CYS A 142 -17.22 -11.53 -18.25
N ASP A 143 -18.10 -10.87 -18.97
CA ASP A 143 -19.31 -11.45 -19.53
C ASP A 143 -19.14 -11.71 -21.02
N THR A 144 -19.84 -12.71 -21.56
CA THR A 144 -19.92 -12.90 -23.01
C THR A 144 -20.93 -11.96 -23.63
N CYS A 145 -20.67 -11.51 -24.86
CA CYS A 145 -21.67 -10.74 -25.61
C CYS A 145 -22.92 -11.58 -25.91
N PRO A 146 -24.12 -10.97 -25.91
CA PRO A 146 -25.35 -11.61 -26.36
C PRO A 146 -25.25 -12.12 -27.80
N ASP A 147 -26.13 -13.05 -28.15
CA ASP A 147 -26.23 -13.56 -29.52
C ASP A 147 -26.47 -12.44 -30.52
N GLY A 148 -25.86 -12.57 -31.70
CA GLY A 148 -25.81 -11.52 -32.73
C GLY A 148 -24.77 -10.42 -32.49
N LYS A 149 -24.00 -10.47 -31.39
CA LYS A 149 -22.96 -9.48 -31.08
C LYS A 149 -21.59 -10.12 -30.82
N GLN A 150 -20.53 -9.33 -30.98
CA GLN A 150 -19.15 -9.65 -30.62
C GLN A 150 -18.51 -8.51 -29.79
N PRO A 151 -17.45 -8.78 -29.02
CA PRO A 151 -16.71 -7.74 -28.33
C PRO A 151 -16.12 -6.69 -29.26
N SER A 152 -16.12 -5.44 -28.83
CA SER A 152 -15.36 -4.37 -29.47
C SER A 152 -13.86 -4.55 -29.23
N VAL A 153 -13.03 -3.86 -30.02
CA VAL A 153 -11.60 -3.71 -29.71
C VAL A 153 -11.45 -3.17 -28.27
N GLY A 154 -10.66 -3.87 -27.46
CA GLY A 154 -10.45 -3.54 -26.04
C GLY A 154 -11.53 -4.04 -25.08
N ASN A 155 -12.50 -4.84 -25.55
CA ASN A 155 -13.48 -5.56 -24.72
C ASN A 155 -14.42 -4.67 -23.88
N LYS A 156 -14.71 -3.46 -24.37
CA LYS A 156 -15.46 -2.42 -23.64
C LYS A 156 -16.93 -2.29 -24.06
N ALA A 157 -17.32 -2.95 -25.14
CA ALA A 157 -18.67 -2.92 -25.69
C ALA A 157 -18.98 -4.21 -26.44
N CYS A 158 -20.26 -4.48 -26.67
CA CYS A 158 -20.71 -5.45 -27.66
C CYS A 158 -21.16 -4.70 -28.93
N VAL A 159 -20.57 -5.06 -30.06
CA VAL A 159 -20.94 -4.55 -31.38
C VAL A 159 -21.67 -5.64 -32.16
N ASP A 160 -22.60 -5.24 -33.02
CA ASP A 160 -23.34 -6.20 -33.85
C ASP A 160 -22.39 -6.92 -34.81
N CYS A 161 -22.72 -8.17 -35.14
CA CYS A 161 -22.04 -8.86 -36.21
C CYS A 161 -22.23 -8.12 -37.55
N ASN A 162 -21.24 -8.24 -38.43
CA ASN A 162 -21.36 -7.71 -39.78
C ASN A 162 -22.56 -8.34 -40.52
N PRO A 163 -23.18 -7.63 -41.47
CA PRO A 163 -24.24 -8.20 -42.30
C PRO A 163 -23.83 -9.55 -42.91
N GLY A 164 -24.71 -10.55 -42.83
CA GLY A 164 -24.43 -11.92 -43.29
C GLY A 164 -23.69 -12.81 -42.28
N ALA A 165 -23.43 -12.33 -41.07
CA ALA A 165 -22.88 -13.12 -39.97
C ALA A 165 -23.86 -13.24 -38.80
N ALA A 166 -23.83 -14.38 -38.12
CA ALA A 166 -24.53 -14.63 -36.88
C ALA A 166 -23.54 -14.78 -35.73
N GLY A 167 -23.89 -14.23 -34.56
CA GLY A 167 -23.07 -14.28 -33.35
C GLY A 167 -23.61 -15.28 -32.34
N LEU A 168 -22.78 -16.19 -31.83
CA LEU A 168 -23.14 -17.05 -30.70
C LEU A 168 -22.07 -16.90 -29.61
N LYS A 169 -22.47 -16.57 -28.38
CA LYS A 169 -21.55 -16.38 -27.23
C LYS A 169 -20.36 -15.44 -27.53
N GLY A 170 -20.62 -14.35 -28.25
CA GLY A 170 -19.61 -13.36 -28.62
C GLY A 170 -18.76 -13.69 -29.85
N ALA A 171 -18.94 -14.85 -30.50
CA ALA A 171 -18.25 -15.21 -31.73
C ALA A 171 -19.14 -14.93 -32.95
N CYS A 172 -18.77 -13.97 -33.80
CA CYS A 172 -19.44 -13.80 -35.10
C CYS A 172 -18.85 -14.77 -36.14
N ALA A 173 -19.72 -15.52 -36.80
CA ALA A 173 -19.39 -16.37 -37.94
C ALA A 173 -20.31 -16.04 -39.12
N THR A 174 -19.76 -16.03 -40.33
CA THR A 174 -20.57 -15.89 -41.55
C THR A 174 -21.52 -17.07 -41.66
N CYS A 175 -22.79 -16.79 -42.00
CA CYS A 175 -23.70 -17.87 -42.34
C CYS A 175 -23.17 -18.60 -43.57
N PRO A 176 -23.11 -19.95 -43.57
CA PRO A 176 -22.92 -20.69 -44.81
C PRO A 176 -24.01 -20.27 -45.80
N ASP A 177 -23.67 -20.11 -47.07
CA ASP A 177 -24.67 -19.86 -48.12
C ASP A 177 -25.62 -21.07 -48.16
N GLY A 178 -26.88 -20.87 -47.73
CA GLY A 178 -27.91 -21.92 -47.67
C GLY A 178 -29.09 -21.58 -46.78
#